data_AF-A0A6B0UVZ4-F1
#
_entry.id   AF-A0A6B0UVZ4-F1
#
_cell.length_a   1.000
_cell.length_b   1.000
_cell.length_c   1.000
_cell.angle_alpha   90.00
_cell.angle_beta   90.00
_cell.angle_gamma   90.00
#
_symmetry.space_group_name_H-M   'P 1'
#
loop_
_entity.id
_entity.type
_entity.pdbx_description
1 polymer ?
#
loop_
_entity_poly.entity_id
_entity_poly.type
_entity_poly.pdbx_seq_one_letter_code
_entity_poly.pdbx_strand_id
1 'polypeptide(L)'
;MYLTHLVFAILVAAAIAEVGSTTNMKNETHTDAWKTVSQNETFYLMYRSYEYDAGTGGTGKCVSVKLCEKNNTTRTARSRIMYRDAQTTQLMGFTARVTMARSWNSTVDDIIRLGNADNCNAPANAATAEYRLVYSDYTTCDVMVVYGTL
;
A
#
# COMPACT_ATOMS: atom_id res chain seq x y z
N MET A 1 20.00 -38.06 19.80
CA MET A 1 18.51 -38.05 19.88
C MET A 1 18.01 -37.12 18.79
N TYR A 2 17.31 -37.67 17.79
CA TYR A 2 16.70 -36.89 16.72
C TYR A 2 15.42 -36.24 17.25
N LEU A 3 15.34 -34.91 17.17
CA LEU A 3 14.14 -34.14 17.52
C LEU A 3 13.26 -34.05 16.27
N THR A 4 12.25 -34.90 16.18
CA THR A 4 11.26 -34.86 15.10
C THR A 4 10.33 -33.67 15.31
N HIS A 5 10.42 -32.66 14.42
CA HIS A 5 9.47 -31.56 14.36
C HIS A 5 8.12 -32.06 13.84
N LEU A 6 7.11 -32.10 14.72
CA LEU A 6 5.72 -32.29 14.34
C LEU A 6 5.20 -31.03 13.64
N VAL A 7 5.06 -31.08 12.32
CA VAL A 7 4.39 -30.05 11.53
C VAL A 7 2.89 -30.24 11.68
N PHE A 8 2.24 -29.35 12.42
CA PHE A 8 0.77 -29.27 12.48
C PHE A 8 0.28 -28.50 11.24
N ALA A 9 -0.15 -29.23 10.21
CA ALA A 9 -0.88 -28.65 9.09
C ALA A 9 -2.38 -28.60 9.44
N ILE A 10 -2.90 -27.43 9.78
CA ILE A 10 -4.34 -27.21 9.94
C ILE A 10 -4.92 -26.95 8.54
N LEU A 11 -5.63 -27.92 7.98
CA LEU A 11 -6.42 -27.76 6.76
C LEU A 11 -7.79 -27.20 7.14
N VAL A 12 -8.05 -25.93 6.82
CA VAL A 12 -9.41 -25.38 6.94
C VAL A 12 -10.12 -25.61 5.60
N ALA A 13 -11.03 -26.58 5.55
CA ALA A 13 -11.92 -26.78 4.42
C ALA A 13 -13.11 -25.82 4.56
N ALA A 14 -13.13 -24.73 3.80
CA ALA A 14 -14.33 -23.92 3.64
C ALA A 14 -15.27 -24.63 2.66
N ALA A 15 -16.47 -25.00 3.12
CA ALA A 15 -17.52 -25.51 2.25
C ALA A 15 -18.03 -24.37 1.35
N ILE A 16 -17.86 -24.54 0.04
CA ILE A 16 -18.40 -23.61 -0.97
C ILE A 16 -19.86 -23.99 -1.20
N ALA A 17 -20.79 -23.17 -0.69
CA ALA A 17 -22.19 -23.23 -1.11
C ALA A 17 -22.29 -22.58 -2.49
N GLU A 18 -22.55 -23.39 -3.50
CA GLU A 18 -22.69 -22.97 -4.89
C GLU A 18 -24.02 -22.22 -5.07
N VAL A 19 -23.98 -20.88 -5.00
CA VAL A 19 -25.08 -20.04 -5.49
C VAL A 19 -24.68 -19.55 -6.88
N GLY A 20 -25.34 -20.12 -7.89
CA GLY A 20 -25.19 -19.73 -9.28
C GLY A 20 -25.49 -18.24 -9.45
N SER A 21 -24.44 -17.47 -9.73
CA SER A 21 -24.55 -16.15 -10.33
C SER A 21 -23.54 -16.12 -11.46
N THR A 22 -24.04 -16.17 -12.69
CA THR A 22 -23.28 -15.84 -13.89
C THR A 22 -23.00 -14.33 -13.89
N THR A 23 -22.17 -13.87 -12.96
CA THR A 23 -21.43 -12.64 -13.17
C THR A 23 -20.31 -12.99 -14.14
N ASN A 24 -20.17 -12.23 -15.22
CA ASN A 24 -18.92 -12.17 -15.94
C ASN A 24 -17.86 -11.72 -14.93
N MET A 25 -17.25 -12.65 -14.19
CA MET A 25 -16.10 -12.38 -13.35
C MET A 25 -15.00 -11.96 -14.33
N LYS A 26 -14.92 -10.66 -14.60
CA LYS A 26 -13.64 -10.06 -14.93
C LYS A 26 -12.71 -10.59 -13.85
N ASN A 27 -11.67 -11.33 -14.24
CA ASN A 27 -10.57 -11.67 -13.35
C ASN A 27 -9.97 -10.34 -12.89
N GLU A 28 -10.56 -9.76 -11.87
CA GLU A 28 -10.16 -8.50 -11.32
C GLU A 28 -8.90 -8.80 -10.52
N THR A 29 -7.78 -8.33 -11.05
CA THR A 29 -6.50 -8.45 -10.35
C THR A 29 -6.61 -7.66 -9.07
N HIS A 30 -6.34 -8.28 -7.92
CA HIS A 30 -6.32 -7.61 -6.59
C HIS A 30 -5.06 -6.77 -6.34
N THR A 31 -4.27 -6.51 -7.39
CA THR A 31 -2.94 -5.91 -7.31
C THR A 31 -2.77 -4.69 -8.22
N ASP A 32 -3.86 -4.12 -8.76
CA ASP A 32 -3.78 -2.85 -9.49
C ASP A 32 -3.61 -1.70 -8.49
N ALA A 33 -2.37 -1.26 -8.33
CA ALA A 33 -1.97 -0.19 -7.44
C ALA A 33 -2.60 1.15 -7.81
N TRP A 34 -2.90 1.40 -9.08
CA TRP A 34 -3.53 2.65 -9.49
C TRP A 34 -4.98 2.72 -9.02
N LYS A 35 -5.72 1.60 -9.13
CA LYS A 35 -7.10 1.55 -8.63
C LYS A 35 -7.13 1.90 -7.14
N THR A 36 -6.18 1.34 -6.38
CA THR A 36 -5.98 1.65 -4.96
C THR A 36 -5.68 3.12 -4.70
N VAL A 37 -4.64 3.69 -5.32
CA VAL A 37 -4.20 5.08 -5.10
C VAL A 37 -5.23 6.11 -5.58
N SER A 38 -6.09 5.75 -6.53
CA SER A 38 -7.07 6.65 -7.13
C SER A 38 -8.37 6.80 -6.35
N GLN A 39 -8.53 6.07 -5.24
CA GLN A 39 -9.64 6.16 -4.31
C GLN A 39 -9.66 7.52 -3.59
N ASN A 40 -10.85 8.05 -3.31
CA ASN A 40 -11.01 9.40 -2.73
C ASN A 40 -11.19 9.36 -1.19
N GLU A 41 -11.27 8.15 -0.65
CA GLU A 41 -11.38 7.84 0.76
C GLU A 41 -10.06 8.11 1.49
N THR A 42 -10.14 8.29 2.81
CA THR A 42 -8.96 8.33 3.68
C THR A 42 -8.66 6.92 4.16
N PHE A 43 -7.43 6.46 3.92
CA PHE A 43 -6.96 5.18 4.40
C PHE A 43 -6.07 5.36 5.63
N TYR A 44 -6.15 4.41 6.56
CA TYR A 44 -5.40 4.41 7.81
C TYR A 44 -4.49 3.19 7.86
N LEU A 45 -3.24 3.39 8.28
CA LEU A 45 -2.35 2.27 8.55
C LEU A 45 -2.74 1.62 9.87
N MET A 46 -3.46 0.51 9.78
CA MET A 46 -3.93 -0.24 10.96
C MET A 46 -2.85 -1.17 11.52
N TYR A 47 -2.10 -1.82 10.64
CA TYR A 47 -1.08 -2.81 11.00
C TYR A 47 0.19 -2.59 10.17
N ARG A 48 1.35 -2.79 10.82
CA ARG A 48 2.65 -2.91 10.14
C ARG A 48 3.49 -3.96 10.86
N SER A 49 4.29 -4.71 10.11
CA SER A 49 5.16 -5.78 10.64
C SER A 49 6.51 -5.29 11.17
N TYR A 50 6.78 -3.99 11.09
CA TYR A 50 8.02 -3.36 11.51
C TYR A 50 7.74 -2.12 12.36
N GLU A 51 8.62 -1.82 13.31
CA GLU A 51 8.35 -0.75 14.28
C GLU A 51 8.74 0.64 13.77
N TYR A 52 9.82 0.75 12.99
CA TYR A 52 10.43 2.02 12.62
C TYR A 52 10.21 2.36 11.14
N ASP A 53 9.69 3.56 10.88
CA ASP A 53 9.52 4.14 9.54
C ASP A 53 10.01 5.60 9.53
N ALA A 54 11.15 5.86 8.89
CA ALA A 54 11.70 7.22 8.81
C ALA A 54 10.75 8.22 8.12
N GLY A 55 9.92 7.75 7.18
CA GLY A 55 8.97 8.59 6.47
C GLY A 55 7.79 9.06 7.32
N THR A 56 7.53 8.39 8.44
CA THR A 56 6.39 8.68 9.33
C THR A 56 6.81 8.90 10.79
N GLY A 57 7.98 9.50 11.01
CA GLY A 57 8.45 9.91 12.34
C GLY A 57 9.04 8.77 13.19
N GLY A 58 9.67 7.80 12.53
CA GLY A 58 10.28 6.62 13.18
C GLY A 58 9.23 5.70 13.77
N THR A 59 9.08 5.71 15.10
CA THR A 59 8.05 4.92 15.80
C THR A 59 6.68 5.62 15.86
N GLY A 60 6.50 6.67 15.05
CA GLY A 60 5.26 7.43 14.91
C GLY A 60 4.04 6.55 14.62
N LYS A 61 2.87 7.08 14.97
CA LYS A 61 1.57 6.38 14.96
C LYS A 61 0.53 7.19 14.18
N CYS A 62 -0.69 6.67 14.08
CA CYS A 62 -1.82 7.37 13.47
C CYS A 62 -1.55 7.80 12.02
N VAL A 63 -0.91 6.93 11.25
CA VAL A 63 -0.59 7.21 9.84
C VAL A 63 -1.88 7.13 9.02
N SER A 64 -2.14 8.17 8.23
CA SER A 64 -3.25 8.20 7.28
C SER A 64 -2.80 8.76 5.94
N VAL A 65 -3.43 8.31 4.86
CA VAL A 65 -3.22 8.83 3.51
C VAL A 65 -4.55 9.26 2.92
N LYS A 66 -4.55 10.42 2.25
CA LYS A 66 -5.70 10.94 1.51
C LYS A 66 -5.25 11.44 0.15
N LEU A 67 -5.99 11.09 -0.89
CA LEU A 67 -5.78 11.62 -2.24
C LEU A 67 -6.09 13.13 -2.29
N CYS A 68 -5.19 13.91 -2.89
CA CYS A 68 -5.40 15.34 -3.17
C CYS A 68 -5.76 15.57 -4.64
N GLU A 69 -4.94 15.03 -5.55
CA GLU A 69 -5.12 15.16 -6.99
C GLU A 69 -4.60 13.92 -7.72
N LYS A 70 -5.19 13.60 -8.86
CA LYS A 70 -4.76 12.50 -9.73
C LYS A 70 -4.79 12.88 -11.20
N ASN A 71 -3.87 12.28 -11.96
CA ASN A 71 -3.86 12.31 -13.41
C ASN A 71 -3.93 10.88 -13.94
N ASN A 72 -5.08 10.52 -14.52
CA ASN A 72 -5.32 9.18 -15.06
C ASN A 72 -4.45 8.85 -16.27
N THR A 73 -4.08 9.86 -17.07
CA THR A 73 -3.27 9.66 -18.28
C THR A 73 -1.84 9.25 -17.92
N THR A 74 -1.24 9.92 -16.94
CA THR A 74 0.13 9.63 -16.49
C THR A 74 0.18 8.64 -15.33
N ARG A 75 -0.99 8.23 -14.80
CA ARG A 75 -1.13 7.40 -13.58
C ARG A 75 -0.27 7.94 -12.42
N THR A 76 -0.36 9.25 -12.20
CA THR A 76 0.33 9.95 -11.11
C THR A 76 -0.67 10.62 -10.18
N ALA A 77 -0.36 10.67 -8.89
CA ALA A 77 -1.19 11.35 -7.90
C ALA A 77 -0.35 12.19 -6.94
N ARG A 78 -1.00 13.11 -6.24
CA ARG A 78 -0.48 13.67 -4.99
C ARG A 78 -1.40 13.24 -3.85
N SER A 79 -0.80 12.73 -2.79
CA SER A 79 -1.51 12.31 -1.60
C SER A 79 -0.94 12.99 -0.38
N ARG A 80 -1.81 13.41 0.54
CA ARG A 80 -1.42 13.96 1.83
C ARG A 80 -1.24 12.81 2.82
N ILE A 81 -0.03 12.70 3.39
CA ILE A 81 0.28 11.71 4.42
C ILE A 81 0.39 12.41 5.77
N MET A 82 -0.47 12.04 6.71
CA MET A 82 -0.43 12.54 8.09
C MET A 82 0.09 11.43 9.01
N TYR A 83 0.81 11.81 10.06
CA TYR A 83 1.21 10.91 11.12
C TYR A 83 1.39 11.68 12.43
N ARG A 84 1.23 11.01 13.57
CA ARG A 84 1.60 11.56 14.87
C ARG A 84 3.05 11.22 15.15
N ASP A 85 3.88 12.25 15.18
CA ASP A 85 5.31 12.12 15.44
C ASP A 85 5.57 11.59 16.86
N ALA A 86 6.54 10.69 17.00
CA ALA A 86 6.80 10.02 18.26
C ALA A 86 7.49 10.93 19.28
N GLN A 87 8.30 11.89 18.83
CA GLN A 87 9.09 12.76 19.71
C GLN A 87 8.28 13.98 20.16
N THR A 88 7.69 14.68 19.19
CA THR A 88 6.96 15.94 19.41
C THR A 88 5.51 15.71 19.81
N THR A 89 4.97 14.50 19.56
CA THR A 89 3.55 14.15 19.75
C THR A 89 2.56 14.93 18.89
N GLN A 90 3.06 15.78 18.00
CA GLN A 90 2.26 16.60 17.11
C GLN A 90 1.80 15.81 15.88
N LEU A 91 0.67 16.22 15.31
CA LEU A 91 0.22 15.70 14.04
C LEU A 91 1.02 16.40 12.93
N MET A 92 1.93 15.64 12.32
CA MET A 92 2.80 16.08 11.24
C MET A 92 2.24 15.62 9.90
N GLY A 93 2.73 16.22 8.82
CA GLY A 93 2.64 15.54 7.55
C GLY A 93 3.22 16.32 6.37
N PHE A 94 3.29 15.62 5.26
CA PHE A 94 3.81 16.09 3.99
C PHE A 94 2.90 15.66 2.82
N THR A 95 3.14 16.21 1.65
CA THR A 95 2.54 15.77 0.40
C THR A 95 3.50 14.82 -0.32
N ALA A 96 3.02 13.61 -0.62
CA ALA A 96 3.75 12.65 -1.44
C ALA A 96 3.31 12.76 -2.90
N ARG A 97 4.29 12.75 -3.81
CA ARG A 97 4.07 12.44 -5.22
C ARG A 97 4.03 10.92 -5.34
N VAL A 98 2.98 10.40 -5.94
CA VAL A 98 2.77 8.97 -6.12
C VAL A 98 2.89 8.64 -7.60
N THR A 99 3.77 7.71 -7.93
CA THR A 99 3.93 7.18 -9.30
C THR A 99 3.83 5.66 -9.28
N MET A 100 3.34 5.10 -10.37
CA MET A 100 3.14 3.66 -10.52
C MET A 100 4.35 3.01 -11.18
N ALA A 101 4.63 1.78 -10.79
CA ALA A 101 5.59 0.90 -11.44
C ALA A 101 5.04 -0.53 -11.48
N ARG A 102 5.72 -1.37 -12.25
CA ARG A 102 5.28 -2.73 -12.55
C ARG A 102 6.36 -3.73 -12.21
N SER A 103 6.01 -4.75 -11.43
CA SER A 103 6.88 -5.89 -11.17
C SER A 103 7.13 -6.68 -12.45
N TRP A 104 8.27 -7.35 -12.51
CA TRP A 104 8.57 -8.32 -13.56
C TRP A 104 7.45 -9.37 -13.64
N ASN A 105 6.96 -9.65 -14.85
CA ASN A 105 5.82 -10.55 -15.15
C ASN A 105 4.43 -10.12 -14.63
N SER A 106 4.27 -8.91 -14.08
CA SER A 106 2.92 -8.39 -13.80
C SER A 106 2.27 -7.86 -15.08
N THR A 107 0.95 -8.02 -15.20
CA THR A 107 0.14 -7.41 -16.27
C THR A 107 -0.43 -6.04 -15.87
N VAL A 108 -0.34 -5.69 -14.59
CA VAL A 108 -0.84 -4.43 -14.01
C VAL A 108 0.28 -3.72 -13.26
N ASP A 109 0.12 -2.42 -13.04
CA ASP A 109 1.03 -1.69 -12.18
C ASP A 109 0.71 -2.07 -10.73
N ASP A 110 1.62 -2.79 -10.07
CA ASP A 110 1.46 -3.33 -8.72
C ASP A 110 2.44 -2.70 -7.72
N ILE A 111 3.28 -1.75 -8.17
CA ILE A 111 4.24 -1.04 -7.32
C ILE A 111 3.83 0.44 -7.22
N ILE A 112 3.75 0.92 -5.98
CA ILE A 112 3.52 2.30 -5.59
C ILE A 112 4.86 2.92 -5.19
N ARG A 113 5.27 3.98 -5.88
CA ARG A 113 6.45 4.78 -5.55
C ARG A 113 6.03 6.10 -4.95
N LEU A 114 6.55 6.40 -3.76
CA LEU A 114 6.35 7.69 -3.10
C LEU A 114 7.62 8.52 -3.27
N GLY A 115 7.48 9.77 -3.69
CA GLY A 115 8.51 10.80 -3.63
C GLY A 115 8.00 12.03 -2.88
N ASN A 116 8.90 12.86 -2.36
CA ASN A 116 8.50 14.08 -1.65
C ASN A 116 8.02 15.15 -2.66
N ALA A 117 6.75 15.55 -2.60
CA ALA A 117 6.19 16.59 -3.47
C ALA A 117 6.36 18.01 -2.94
N ASP A 118 6.68 18.17 -1.65
CA ASP A 118 6.92 19.48 -1.04
C ASP A 118 8.36 19.97 -1.30
N ASN A 119 9.28 19.07 -1.68
CA ASN A 119 10.62 19.42 -2.13
C ASN A 119 10.64 19.68 -3.65
N CYS A 120 10.57 20.95 -4.04
CA CYS A 120 10.63 21.39 -5.45
C CYS A 120 11.91 20.98 -6.19
N ASN A 121 13.00 20.70 -5.46
CA ASN A 121 14.28 20.31 -6.05
C ASN A 121 14.44 18.79 -6.20
N ALA A 122 13.48 17.99 -5.70
CA ALA A 122 13.54 16.55 -5.84
C ALA A 122 13.31 16.14 -7.31
N PRO A 123 14.18 15.29 -7.89
CA PRO A 123 13.94 14.71 -9.20
C PRO A 123 12.57 14.05 -9.27
N ALA A 124 11.91 14.10 -10.43
CA ALA A 124 10.54 13.60 -10.54
C ALA A 124 10.39 12.10 -10.25
N ASN A 125 11.49 11.36 -10.40
CA ASN A 125 11.65 9.94 -10.18
C ASN A 125 12.39 9.60 -8.88
N ALA A 126 12.70 10.56 -8.01
CA ALA A 126 13.32 10.29 -6.72
C ALA A 126 12.28 9.69 -5.75
N ALA A 127 12.17 8.36 -5.77
CA ALA A 127 11.35 7.63 -4.82
C ALA A 127 12.07 7.58 -3.46
N THR A 128 11.37 7.96 -2.39
CA THR A 128 11.81 7.86 -1.00
C THR A 128 11.30 6.58 -0.33
N ALA A 129 10.22 5.98 -0.88
CA ALA A 129 9.72 4.69 -0.45
C ALA A 129 9.03 3.96 -1.61
N GLU A 130 9.14 2.64 -1.63
CA GLU A 130 8.43 1.78 -2.59
C GLU A 130 7.63 0.69 -1.87
N TYR A 131 6.40 0.50 -2.32
CA TYR A 131 5.48 -0.51 -1.82
C TYR A 131 4.96 -1.35 -2.97
N ARG A 132 4.89 -2.66 -2.80
CA ARG A 132 4.12 -3.52 -3.68
C ARG A 132 2.76 -3.78 -3.09
N LEU A 133 1.71 -3.51 -3.86
CA LEU A 133 0.36 -3.94 -3.54
C LEU A 133 0.27 -5.46 -3.75
N VAL A 134 -0.02 -6.20 -2.68
CA VAL A 134 -0.20 -7.66 -2.75
C VAL A 134 -1.66 -8.07 -2.71
N TYR A 135 -2.53 -7.22 -2.17
CA TYR A 135 -3.97 -7.42 -2.19
C TYR A 135 -4.72 -6.10 -1.97
N SER A 136 -5.85 -5.94 -2.64
CA SER A 136 -6.85 -4.91 -2.38
C SER A 136 -8.23 -5.47 -2.70
N ASP A 137 -9.20 -5.15 -1.86
CA ASP A 137 -10.63 -5.34 -2.17
C ASP A 137 -11.23 -4.14 -2.90
N TYR A 138 -10.44 -3.08 -3.12
CA TYR A 138 -10.83 -1.82 -3.76
C TYR A 138 -12.01 -1.10 -3.13
N THR A 139 -12.29 -1.39 -1.86
CA THR A 139 -13.45 -0.85 -1.14
C THR A 139 -13.14 -0.51 0.30
N THR A 140 -12.41 -1.37 1.03
CA THR A 140 -12.21 -1.23 2.48
C THR A 140 -10.78 -1.43 2.93
N CYS A 141 -9.96 -2.22 2.23
CA CYS A 141 -8.63 -2.56 2.72
C CYS A 141 -7.62 -2.89 1.62
N ASP A 142 -6.36 -2.57 1.96
CA ASP A 142 -5.19 -2.84 1.13
C ASP A 142 -4.12 -3.51 1.98
N VAL A 143 -3.40 -4.44 1.36
CA VAL A 143 -2.23 -5.10 1.95
C VAL A 143 -1.04 -4.84 1.04
N MET A 144 0.04 -4.32 1.63
CA MET A 144 1.23 -3.91 0.91
C MET A 144 2.49 -4.51 1.53
N VAL A 145 3.48 -4.77 0.70
CA VAL A 145 4.85 -5.15 1.11
C VAL A 145 5.77 -3.97 0.85
N VAL A 146 6.59 -3.62 1.84
CA VAL A 146 7.60 -2.56 1.70
C VAL A 146 8.84 -3.14 1.05
N TYR A 147 9.30 -2.54 -0.05
CA TYR A 147 10.57 -2.94 -0.71
C TYR A 147 11.80 -2.25 -0.13
N GLY A 148 11.60 -1.13 0.56
CA GLY A 148 12.63 -0.44 1.33
C GLY A 148 12.19 0.99 1.63
N THR A 149 12.59 1.49 2.79
CA THR A 149 12.64 2.93 3.10
C THR A 149 14.10 3.34 2.97
N LEU A 150 14.41 4.32 2.12
CA LEU A 150 15.77 4.88 2.04
C LEU A 150 16.14 5.64 3.31
#